data_AF-A0A182XXE2-F1
#
_entry.id   AF-A0A182XXE2-F1
#
_cell.length_a   1.000
_cell.length_b   1.000
_cell.length_c   1.000
_cell.angle_alpha   90.00
_cell.angle_beta   90.00
_cell.angle_gamma   90.00
#
_symmetry.space_group_name_H-M   'P 1'
#
loop_
_entity.id
_entity.type
_entity.pdbx_description
1 polymer ?
#
loop_
_entity_poly.entity_id
_entity_poly.type
_entity_poly.pdbx_seq_one_letter_code
_entity_poly.pdbx_strand_id
1 'polypeptide(L)'
;MRSDSSELLLEQQAEELRKKKLLELAAAKKAKNGPPPKRSLRENASFYTTSSLAFLSVTAGASLLFLVPLYVDPAISTLVGDFVERPTMCVTTRREDMTGLFNCSWSSCREGCTSDVFKCTHIYVTFIDDLNFTFPFNATPAELFNLTDIERSEEAILLVNIKGCGYPPTVKCKNFTDLYGFEGAVFPCYYSKQNKTVVMTAYNREDQVNTIIHFFVVPFIVTVVSSVFLCIMHCDCRCKKERRRHRHRHRRPRIENLRGSQ
;
A
#
# COMPACT_ATOMS: atom_id res chain seq x y z
N MET A 1 -72.02 38.03 -1.98
CA MET A 1 -70.69 37.75 -2.56
C MET A 1 -69.79 38.99 -2.53
N ARG A 2 -69.39 39.46 -1.34
CA ARG A 2 -68.48 40.62 -1.18
C ARG A 2 -67.55 40.50 0.04
N SER A 3 -67.39 39.30 0.62
CA SER A 3 -66.61 39.09 1.85
C SER A 3 -65.23 38.45 1.59
N ASP A 4 -65.10 37.55 0.61
CA ASP A 4 -63.84 36.82 0.32
C ASP A 4 -62.70 37.71 -0.14
N SER A 5 -62.98 38.76 -0.93
CA SER A 5 -61.91 39.60 -1.49
C SER A 5 -61.21 40.47 -0.43
N SER A 6 -61.90 40.79 0.67
CA SER A 6 -61.36 41.59 1.77
C SER A 6 -60.59 40.74 2.78
N GLU A 7 -61.00 39.49 3.03
CA GLU A 7 -60.25 38.58 3.90
C GLU A 7 -58.95 38.11 3.25
N LEU A 8 -58.95 37.83 1.94
CA LEU A 8 -57.74 37.46 1.20
C LEU A 8 -56.68 38.58 1.24
N LEU A 9 -57.10 39.85 1.15
CA LEU A 9 -56.20 41.01 1.25
C LEU A 9 -55.63 41.17 2.67
N LEU A 10 -56.43 40.91 3.71
CA LEU A 10 -55.97 40.94 5.10
C LEU A 10 -54.98 39.82 5.41
N GLU A 11 -55.18 38.62 4.86
CA GLU A 11 -54.23 37.50 4.98
C GLU A 11 -52.91 37.79 4.26
N GLN A 12 -52.95 38.34 3.05
CA GLN A 12 -51.75 38.78 2.33
C GLN A 12 -50.98 39.84 3.11
N GLN A 13 -51.68 40.82 3.69
CA GLN A 13 -51.07 41.89 4.47
C GLN A 13 -50.46 41.36 5.79
N ALA A 14 -51.08 40.37 6.42
CA ALA A 14 -50.56 39.68 7.60
C ALA A 14 -49.31 38.83 7.29
N GLU A 15 -49.28 38.17 6.13
CA GLU A 15 -48.14 37.36 5.68
C GLU A 15 -46.91 38.24 5.39
N GLU A 16 -47.11 39.39 4.71
CA GLU A 16 -46.05 40.36 4.48
C GLU A 16 -45.47 40.93 5.78
N LEU A 17 -46.34 41.23 6.75
CA LEU A 17 -45.90 41.72 8.06
C LEU A 17 -45.08 40.66 8.81
N ARG A 18 -45.47 39.39 8.74
CA ARG A 18 -44.71 38.27 9.33
C ARG A 18 -43.34 38.13 8.67
N LYS A 19 -43.26 38.22 7.34
CA LYS A 19 -41.98 38.18 6.60
C LYS A 19 -41.05 39.30 7.03
N LYS A 20 -41.57 40.53 7.20
CA LYS A 20 -40.77 41.68 7.70
C LYS A 20 -40.21 41.44 9.09
N LYS A 21 -41.04 40.96 10.04
CA LYS A 21 -40.57 40.65 11.41
C LYS A 21 -39.50 39.54 11.43
N LEU A 22 -39.63 38.53 10.56
CA LEU A 22 -38.63 37.47 10.42
C LEU A 22 -37.28 38.01 9.93
N LEU A 23 -37.31 38.91 8.94
CA LEU A 23 -36.10 39.57 8.42
C LEU A 23 -35.45 40.47 9.49
N GLU A 24 -36.23 41.22 10.26
CA GLU A 24 -35.73 42.04 11.35
C GLU A 24 -35.10 41.21 12.47
N LEU A 25 -35.73 40.10 12.86
CA LEU A 25 -35.19 39.17 13.85
C LEU A 25 -33.88 38.51 13.35
N ALA A 26 -33.81 38.17 12.06
CA ALA A 26 -32.60 37.65 11.45
C ALA A 26 -31.48 38.71 11.43
N ALA A 27 -31.81 39.97 11.12
CA ALA A 27 -30.88 41.09 11.16
C ALA A 27 -30.38 41.38 12.59
N ALA A 28 -31.28 41.39 13.59
CA ALA A 28 -30.95 41.56 15.00
C ALA A 28 -30.05 40.43 15.52
N LYS A 29 -30.31 39.18 15.10
CA LYS A 29 -29.46 38.02 15.43
C LYS A 29 -28.08 38.14 14.78
N LYS A 30 -28.00 38.65 13.55
CA LYS A 30 -26.74 38.91 12.85
C LYS A 30 -25.94 40.06 13.48
N ALA A 31 -26.62 41.11 13.94
CA ALA A 31 -26.00 42.22 14.68
C ALA A 31 -25.47 41.77 16.05
N LYS A 32 -26.22 40.93 16.78
CA LYS A 32 -25.83 40.40 18.09
C LYS A 32 -24.66 39.40 18.00
N ASN A 33 -24.62 38.59 16.95
CA ASN A 33 -23.59 37.55 16.78
C ASN A 33 -22.31 38.07 16.10
N GLY A 34 -22.32 39.30 15.57
CA GLY A 34 -21.21 39.88 14.83
C GLY A 34 -20.90 39.14 13.52
N PRO A 35 -20.05 39.70 12.65
CA PRO A 35 -19.52 38.96 11.51
C PRO A 35 -18.70 37.77 12.00
N PRO A 36 -18.69 36.63 11.28
CA PRO A 36 -17.86 35.49 11.64
C PRO A 36 -16.41 35.94 11.77
N PRO A 37 -15.65 35.43 12.77
CA PRO A 37 -14.26 35.84 12.96
C PRO A 37 -13.47 35.56 11.68
N LYS A 38 -12.88 36.61 11.09
CA LYS A 38 -11.98 36.48 9.94
C LYS A 38 -10.76 35.67 10.41
N ARG A 39 -10.62 34.43 9.94
CA ARG A 39 -9.45 33.59 10.25
C ARG A 39 -8.19 34.27 9.73
N SER A 40 -7.15 34.32 10.56
CA SER A 40 -5.84 34.82 10.14
C SER A 40 -5.24 33.91 9.06
N LEU A 41 -4.44 34.46 8.13
CA LEU A 41 -3.69 33.66 7.14
C LEU A 41 -2.90 32.50 7.81
N ARG A 42 -2.39 32.73 9.02
CA ARG A 42 -1.68 31.73 9.81
C ARG A 42 -2.57 30.58 10.29
N GLU A 43 -3.82 30.87 10.65
CA GLU A 43 -4.79 29.86 11.08
C GLU A 43 -5.27 29.03 9.89
N ASN A 44 -5.46 29.67 8.73
CA ASN A 44 -5.78 28.97 7.49
C ASN A 44 -4.61 28.05 7.08
N ALA A 45 -3.38 28.55 7.07
CA ALA A 45 -2.20 27.73 6.77
C ALA A 45 -2.05 26.54 7.75
N SER A 46 -2.26 26.77 9.06
CA SER A 46 -2.23 25.71 10.07
C SER A 46 -3.34 24.66 9.86
N PHE A 47 -4.52 25.07 9.40
CA PHE A 47 -5.63 24.16 9.15
C PHE A 47 -5.38 23.28 7.91
N TYR A 48 -4.92 23.88 6.80
CA TYR A 48 -4.62 23.13 5.58
C TYR A 48 -3.41 22.19 5.74
N THR A 49 -2.38 22.61 6.47
CA THR A 49 -1.22 21.74 6.79
C THR A 49 -1.66 20.55 7.64
N THR A 50 -2.39 20.76 8.73
CA THR A 50 -2.91 19.66 9.57
C THR A 50 -3.76 18.68 8.76
N SER A 51 -4.67 19.22 7.93
CA SER A 51 -5.54 18.40 7.08
C SER A 51 -4.74 17.55 6.08
N SER A 52 -3.81 18.17 5.34
CA SER A 52 -2.98 17.47 4.35
C SER A 52 -2.06 16.41 4.97
N LEU A 53 -1.42 16.71 6.10
CA LEU A 53 -0.62 15.73 6.87
C LEU A 53 -1.46 14.55 7.36
N ALA A 54 -2.69 14.80 7.79
CA ALA A 54 -3.60 13.74 8.21
C ALA A 54 -3.96 12.82 7.03
N PHE A 55 -4.36 13.39 5.88
CA PHE A 55 -4.64 12.61 4.68
C PHE A 55 -3.42 11.81 4.21
N LEU A 56 -2.23 12.43 4.15
CA LEU A 56 -0.99 11.74 3.78
C LEU A 56 -0.70 10.56 4.71
N SER A 57 -0.83 10.75 6.03
CA SER A 57 -0.57 9.68 7.00
C SER A 57 -1.56 8.51 6.88
N VAL A 58 -2.86 8.79 6.69
CA VAL A 58 -3.90 7.77 6.56
C VAL A 58 -3.74 7.01 5.24
N THR A 59 -3.53 7.71 4.14
CA THR A 59 -3.34 7.07 2.83
C THR A 59 -2.06 6.25 2.80
N ALA A 60 -0.92 6.79 3.26
CA ALA A 60 0.34 6.05 3.29
C ALA A 60 0.26 4.81 4.22
N GLY A 61 -0.37 4.95 5.39
CA GLY A 61 -0.62 3.83 6.30
C GLY A 61 -1.53 2.77 5.69
N ALA A 62 -2.60 3.17 5.00
CA ALA A 62 -3.48 2.24 4.30
C ALA A 62 -2.77 1.52 3.15
N SER A 63 -1.91 2.21 2.38
CA SER A 63 -1.12 1.61 1.31
C SER A 63 -0.19 0.51 1.82
N LEU A 64 0.44 0.69 2.99
CA LEU A 64 1.32 -0.33 3.59
C LEU A 64 0.60 -1.66 3.82
N LEU A 65 -0.68 -1.65 4.20
CA LEU A 65 -1.45 -2.88 4.46
C LEU A 65 -1.61 -3.74 3.20
N PHE A 66 -1.59 -3.14 2.01
CA PHE A 66 -1.69 -3.86 0.75
C PHE A 66 -0.32 -4.12 0.11
N LEU A 67 0.58 -3.14 0.15
CA LEU A 67 1.90 -3.25 -0.46
C LEU A 67 2.78 -4.29 0.24
N VAL A 68 2.66 -4.44 1.56
CA VAL A 68 3.49 -5.39 2.31
C VAL A 68 3.21 -6.84 1.89
N PRO A 69 1.97 -7.36 1.97
CA PRO A 69 1.69 -8.74 1.55
C PRO A 69 1.90 -9.00 0.05
N LEU A 70 1.70 -7.98 -0.80
CA LEU A 70 1.76 -8.15 -2.25
C LEU A 70 3.18 -8.07 -2.82
N TYR A 71 4.04 -7.19 -2.30
CA TYR A 71 5.36 -6.91 -2.88
C TYR A 71 6.52 -7.16 -1.91
N VAL A 72 6.35 -6.77 -0.65
CA VAL A 72 7.44 -6.81 0.33
C VAL A 72 7.68 -8.24 0.83
N ASP A 73 6.62 -8.98 1.14
CA ASP A 73 6.72 -10.36 1.62
C ASP A 73 7.38 -11.29 0.58
N PRO A 74 7.01 -11.26 -0.72
CA PRO A 74 7.75 -11.99 -1.76
C PRO A 74 9.21 -11.56 -1.88
N ALA A 75 9.50 -10.25 -1.83
CA ALA A 75 10.87 -9.75 -1.96
C ALA A 75 11.77 -10.18 -0.79
N ILE A 76 11.28 -10.08 0.45
CA ILE A 76 11.99 -10.56 1.64
C ILE A 76 12.20 -12.08 1.57
N SER A 77 11.16 -12.84 1.20
CA SER A 77 11.28 -14.30 1.06
C SER A 77 12.36 -14.68 0.03
N THR A 78 12.45 -13.92 -1.06
CA THR A 78 13.48 -14.12 -2.09
C THR A 78 14.88 -13.81 -1.57
N LEU A 79 15.05 -12.73 -0.79
CA LEU A 79 16.33 -12.39 -0.17
C LEU A 79 16.79 -13.42 0.87
N VAL A 80 15.87 -13.89 1.73
CA VAL A 80 16.16 -14.89 2.76
C VAL A 80 16.52 -16.24 2.14
N GLY A 81 15.97 -16.54 0.96
CA GLY A 81 16.33 -17.71 0.17
C GLY A 81 17.80 -17.75 -0.28
N ASP A 82 18.56 -16.65 -0.17
CA ASP A 82 19.98 -16.54 -0.54
C ASP A 82 20.31 -17.26 -1.87
N PHE A 83 19.72 -16.75 -2.94
CA PHE A 83 19.97 -17.28 -4.29
C PHE A 83 21.37 -16.90 -4.77
N VAL A 84 21.97 -17.76 -5.60
CA VAL A 84 23.21 -17.43 -6.30
C VAL A 84 23.02 -16.17 -7.16
N GLU A 85 24.03 -15.29 -7.21
CA GLU A 85 23.98 -14.06 -8.03
C GLU A 85 24.34 -14.33 -9.50
N ARG A 86 25.12 -15.38 -9.76
CA ARG A 86 25.47 -15.81 -11.13
C ARG A 86 24.58 -16.97 -11.55
N PRO A 87 24.06 -16.99 -12.79
CA PRO A 87 23.24 -18.08 -13.26
C PRO A 87 24.08 -19.35 -13.49
N THR A 88 23.54 -20.48 -13.06
CA THR A 88 24.02 -21.82 -13.41
C THR A 88 23.13 -22.45 -14.48
N MET A 89 23.45 -23.66 -14.89
CA MET A 89 22.68 -24.40 -15.90
C MET A 89 21.67 -25.31 -15.24
N CYS A 90 20.40 -25.16 -15.64
CA CYS A 90 19.32 -26.07 -15.31
C CYS A 90 18.91 -26.91 -16.50
N VAL A 91 18.52 -28.15 -16.22
CA VAL A 91 17.92 -29.08 -17.17
C VAL A 91 16.59 -29.56 -16.62
N THR A 92 15.52 -29.39 -17.38
CA THR A 92 14.19 -29.92 -17.02
C THR A 92 14.20 -31.44 -17.09
N THR A 93 13.86 -32.10 -15.98
CA THR A 93 13.77 -33.57 -15.91
C THR A 93 12.39 -34.04 -16.34
N ARG A 94 11.33 -33.44 -15.79
CA ARG A 94 9.94 -33.76 -16.14
C ARG A 94 8.99 -32.59 -15.89
N ARG A 95 7.83 -32.67 -16.54
CA ARG A 95 6.69 -31.78 -16.31
C ARG A 95 5.45 -32.60 -15.98
N GLU A 96 4.75 -32.19 -14.93
CA GLU A 96 3.46 -32.77 -14.53
C GLU A 96 2.40 -31.67 -14.50
N ASP A 97 1.30 -31.87 -15.22
CA ASP A 97 0.15 -30.97 -15.15
C ASP A 97 -0.95 -31.62 -14.31
N MET A 98 -1.29 -30.99 -13.20
CA MET A 98 -2.28 -31.50 -12.27
C MET A 98 -3.50 -30.59 -12.20
N THR A 99 -4.63 -31.20 -11.82
CA THR A 99 -5.88 -30.48 -11.60
C THR A 99 -6.51 -30.90 -10.29
N GLY A 100 -7.25 -29.96 -9.69
CA GLY A 100 -7.92 -30.13 -8.40
C GLY A 100 -7.20 -29.40 -7.26
N LEU A 101 -8.01 -28.91 -6.31
CA LEU A 101 -7.53 -28.06 -5.20
C LEU A 101 -6.58 -28.80 -4.25
N PHE A 102 -6.79 -30.10 -4.03
CA PHE A 102 -5.97 -30.91 -3.11
C PHE A 102 -4.63 -31.36 -3.69
N ASN A 103 -4.55 -31.49 -5.02
CA ASN A 103 -3.31 -31.92 -5.69
C ASN A 103 -2.38 -30.73 -5.93
N CYS A 104 -2.91 -29.52 -6.07
CA CYS A 104 -2.16 -28.30 -6.35
C CYS A 104 -1.72 -27.55 -5.08
N SER A 105 -0.80 -28.15 -4.31
CA SER A 105 -0.18 -27.46 -3.16
C SER A 105 0.79 -26.34 -3.58
N TRP A 106 1.42 -26.49 -4.74
CA TRP A 106 2.29 -25.47 -5.36
C TRP A 106 2.10 -25.44 -6.88
N SER A 107 2.74 -24.48 -7.55
CA SER A 107 2.79 -24.42 -9.02
C SER A 107 4.05 -23.68 -9.44
N SER A 108 4.67 -24.12 -10.52
CA SER A 108 5.86 -23.47 -11.11
C SER A 108 5.54 -22.06 -11.61
N CYS A 109 4.35 -21.90 -12.19
CA CYS A 109 3.77 -20.62 -12.56
C CYS A 109 2.25 -20.65 -12.39
N ARG A 110 1.69 -19.58 -11.84
CA ARG A 110 0.26 -19.33 -11.75
C ARG A 110 -0.07 -17.88 -12.08
N GLU A 111 -1.15 -17.67 -12.83
CA GLU A 111 -1.69 -16.33 -13.04
C GLU A 111 -2.51 -15.89 -11.83
N GLY A 112 -2.03 -14.85 -11.14
CA GLY A 112 -2.60 -14.30 -9.93
C GLY A 112 -2.07 -14.93 -8.64
N CYS A 113 -1.55 -14.10 -7.74
CA CYS A 113 -1.04 -14.55 -6.44
C CYS A 113 -2.12 -14.70 -5.36
N THR A 114 -3.31 -14.12 -5.60
CA THR A 114 -4.47 -14.18 -4.69
C THR A 114 -5.62 -15.06 -5.20
N SER A 115 -5.48 -15.67 -6.38
CA SER A 115 -6.47 -16.57 -6.99
C SER A 115 -6.32 -18.00 -6.50
N ASP A 116 -7.45 -18.69 -6.33
CA ASP A 116 -7.47 -20.13 -6.03
C ASP A 116 -6.96 -20.96 -7.21
N VAL A 117 -6.22 -22.03 -6.91
CA VAL A 117 -5.58 -22.89 -7.93
C VAL A 117 -6.40 -24.14 -8.15
N PHE A 118 -6.90 -24.29 -9.37
CA PHE A 118 -7.54 -25.54 -9.81
C PHE A 118 -6.71 -26.31 -10.84
N LYS A 119 -5.73 -25.66 -11.46
CA LYS A 119 -4.79 -26.23 -12.42
C LYS A 119 -3.40 -25.74 -12.08
N CYS A 120 -2.45 -26.64 -11.91
CA CYS A 120 -1.07 -26.33 -11.59
C CYS A 120 -0.12 -27.12 -12.48
N THR A 121 1.02 -26.53 -12.78
CA THR A 121 2.08 -27.16 -13.56
C THR A 121 3.32 -27.29 -12.69
N HIS A 122 3.78 -28.50 -12.49
CA HIS A 122 4.97 -28.84 -11.75
C HIS A 122 6.10 -29.10 -12.74
N ILE A 123 7.18 -28.33 -12.65
CA ILE A 123 8.36 -28.47 -13.49
C ILE A 123 9.51 -28.81 -12.55
N TYR A 124 10.09 -29.97 -12.77
CA TYR A 124 11.23 -30.45 -12.01
C TYR A 124 12.49 -30.28 -12.85
N VAL A 125 13.54 -29.81 -12.21
CA VAL A 125 14.81 -29.48 -12.85
C VAL A 125 15.96 -30.03 -12.02
N THR A 126 17.07 -30.33 -12.68
CA THR A 126 18.36 -30.56 -12.04
C THR A 126 19.30 -29.44 -12.43
N PHE A 127 20.19 -29.05 -11.53
CA PHE A 127 21.15 -27.98 -11.77
C PHE A 127 22.56 -28.37 -11.31
N ILE A 128 23.53 -27.65 -11.84
CA ILE A 128 24.94 -27.79 -11.45
C ILE A 128 25.19 -26.94 -10.21
N ASP A 129 25.69 -27.57 -9.14
CA ASP A 129 26.02 -26.91 -7.87
C ASP A 129 27.52 -26.59 -7.78
N ASP A 130 28.04 -25.86 -8.77
CA ASP A 130 29.42 -25.36 -8.75
C ASP A 130 29.42 -23.84 -8.87
N LEU A 131 29.93 -23.17 -7.83
CA LEU A 131 30.02 -21.70 -7.75
C LEU A 131 31.02 -21.10 -8.75
N ASN A 132 31.90 -21.93 -9.31
CA ASN A 132 32.84 -21.54 -10.35
C ASN A 132 32.29 -21.77 -11.76
N PHE A 133 31.16 -22.45 -11.88
CA PHE A 133 30.49 -22.65 -13.15
C PHE A 133 29.61 -21.43 -13.48
N THR A 134 29.92 -20.78 -14.59
CA THR A 134 29.03 -19.77 -15.20
C THR A 134 28.37 -20.37 -16.42
N PHE A 135 27.07 -20.10 -16.59
CA PHE A 135 26.33 -20.56 -17.76
C PHE A 135 27.09 -20.21 -19.06
N PRO A 136 27.51 -21.20 -19.87
CA PRO A 136 28.40 -20.95 -20.99
C PRO A 136 27.58 -20.43 -22.18
N PHE A 137 27.46 -19.11 -22.27
CA PHE A 137 26.74 -18.44 -23.35
C PHE A 137 27.34 -18.73 -24.75
N ASN A 138 28.61 -19.14 -24.80
CA ASN A 138 29.38 -19.39 -26.03
C ASN A 138 29.79 -20.86 -26.23
N ALA A 139 29.29 -21.80 -25.41
CA ALA A 139 29.66 -23.21 -25.57
C ALA A 139 29.00 -23.83 -26.79
N THR A 140 29.74 -24.71 -27.45
CA THR A 140 29.20 -25.56 -28.50
C THR A 140 28.30 -26.66 -27.90
N PRO A 141 27.30 -27.16 -28.63
CA PRO A 141 26.42 -28.25 -28.15
C PRO A 141 27.17 -29.52 -27.71
N ALA A 142 28.41 -29.72 -28.18
CA ALA A 142 29.28 -30.83 -27.79
C ALA A 142 29.89 -30.65 -26.38
N GLU A 143 30.25 -29.43 -25.99
CA GLU A 143 30.75 -29.11 -24.63
C GLU A 143 29.63 -29.18 -23.59
N LEU A 144 28.39 -28.90 -24.01
CA LEU A 144 27.18 -29.09 -23.20
C LEU A 144 26.91 -30.58 -22.89
N PHE A 145 27.37 -31.48 -23.76
CA PHE A 145 27.18 -32.93 -23.65
C PHE A 145 28.28 -33.62 -22.81
N ASN A 146 29.51 -33.08 -22.77
CA ASN A 146 30.61 -33.59 -21.91
C ASN A 146 30.44 -33.25 -20.41
N LEU A 147 29.36 -32.55 -20.07
CA LEU A 147 28.98 -32.12 -18.74
C LEU A 147 28.33 -33.24 -17.91
N THR A 148 28.42 -34.49 -18.36
CA THR A 148 27.86 -35.67 -17.68
C THR A 148 28.60 -36.07 -16.42
N ASP A 149 29.90 -35.71 -16.31
CA ASP A 149 30.73 -36.01 -15.13
C ASP A 149 30.64 -34.95 -14.02
N ILE A 150 29.85 -33.90 -14.23
CA ILE A 150 29.64 -32.85 -13.23
C ILE A 150 28.49 -33.29 -12.32
N GLU A 151 28.77 -33.25 -11.01
CA GLU A 151 27.84 -33.57 -9.94
C GLU A 151 26.57 -32.71 -10.08
N ARG A 152 25.49 -33.34 -10.50
CA ARG A 152 24.16 -32.72 -10.58
C ARG A 152 23.49 -32.81 -9.23
N SER A 153 22.77 -31.76 -8.88
CA SER A 153 21.89 -31.75 -7.72
C SER A 153 20.75 -32.75 -7.85
N GLU A 154 20.13 -33.06 -6.70
CA GLU A 154 18.82 -33.71 -6.65
C GLU A 154 17.76 -32.87 -7.37
N GLU A 155 16.63 -33.49 -7.69
CA GLU A 155 15.54 -32.80 -8.37
C GLU A 155 14.99 -31.64 -7.53
N ALA A 156 14.98 -30.46 -8.14
CA ALA A 156 14.45 -29.23 -7.58
C ALA A 156 13.21 -28.77 -8.34
N ILE A 157 12.36 -27.99 -7.67
CA ILE A 157 11.20 -27.37 -8.30
C ILE A 157 11.61 -26.05 -8.96
N LEU A 158 11.20 -25.86 -10.21
CA LEU A 158 11.39 -24.61 -10.93
C LEU A 158 10.22 -23.68 -10.65
N LEU A 159 10.50 -22.47 -10.19
CA LEU A 159 9.49 -21.45 -9.97
C LEU A 159 9.79 -20.19 -10.79
N VAL A 160 8.75 -19.56 -11.33
CA VAL A 160 8.88 -18.23 -11.98
C VAL A 160 9.37 -17.16 -10.99
N ASN A 161 9.03 -17.31 -9.71
CA ASN A 161 9.55 -16.57 -8.56
C ASN A 161 9.32 -17.37 -7.28
N ILE A 162 9.80 -16.90 -6.12
CA ILE A 162 9.66 -17.62 -4.84
C ILE A 162 8.21 -17.97 -4.46
N LYS A 163 7.21 -17.29 -5.01
CA LYS A 163 5.77 -17.57 -4.77
C LYS A 163 5.13 -18.43 -5.89
N GLY A 164 5.81 -18.62 -7.02
CA GLY A 164 5.30 -19.37 -8.16
C GLY A 164 4.12 -18.69 -8.88
N CYS A 165 3.93 -17.37 -8.74
CA CYS A 165 2.77 -16.66 -9.28
C CYS A 165 3.11 -15.30 -9.89
N GLY A 166 2.32 -14.81 -10.85
CA GLY A 166 2.50 -13.48 -11.41
C GLY A 166 1.29 -12.99 -12.20
N TYR A 167 1.38 -11.77 -12.72
CA TYR A 167 0.31 -11.12 -13.47
C TYR A 167 0.81 -10.69 -14.86
N PRO A 168 0.01 -10.83 -15.93
CA PRO A 168 0.36 -10.25 -17.22
C PRO A 168 0.46 -8.71 -17.15
N PRO A 169 1.36 -8.07 -17.92
CA PRO A 169 2.21 -8.64 -18.97
C PRO A 169 3.57 -9.19 -18.51
N THR A 170 3.96 -8.95 -17.25
CA THR A 170 5.30 -9.30 -16.75
C THR A 170 5.50 -10.81 -16.61
N VAL A 171 4.46 -11.54 -16.24
CA VAL A 171 4.46 -13.00 -16.15
C VAL A 171 3.33 -13.56 -17.00
N LYS A 172 3.68 -14.41 -17.98
CA LYS A 172 2.72 -15.17 -18.79
C LYS A 172 3.02 -16.65 -18.61
N CYS A 173 2.19 -17.36 -17.84
CA CYS A 173 2.50 -18.74 -17.48
C CYS A 173 2.50 -19.68 -18.66
N LYS A 174 1.69 -19.42 -19.69
CA LYS A 174 1.75 -20.19 -20.94
C LYS A 174 3.16 -20.15 -21.57
N ASN A 175 3.73 -18.96 -21.70
CA ASN A 175 5.08 -18.81 -22.27
C ASN A 175 6.16 -19.44 -21.38
N PHE A 176 6.01 -19.30 -20.05
CA PHE A 176 6.93 -19.92 -19.10
C PHE A 176 6.95 -21.45 -19.23
N THR A 177 5.76 -22.06 -19.22
CA THR A 177 5.61 -23.50 -19.34
C THR A 177 6.03 -24.01 -20.71
N ASP A 178 5.76 -23.25 -21.78
CA ASP A 178 6.21 -23.59 -23.12
C ASP A 178 7.74 -23.46 -23.23
N LEU A 179 8.41 -22.50 -22.58
CA LEU A 179 9.88 -22.36 -22.68
C LEU A 179 10.65 -23.37 -21.82
N TYR A 180 10.18 -23.60 -20.58
CA TYR A 180 10.94 -24.35 -19.57
C TYR A 180 10.35 -25.72 -19.25
N GLY A 181 9.12 -26.01 -19.69
CA GLY A 181 8.41 -27.24 -19.35
C GLY A 181 8.66 -28.42 -20.28
N PHE A 182 9.52 -28.29 -21.30
CA PHE A 182 9.91 -29.41 -22.15
C PHE A 182 11.01 -30.24 -21.47
N GLU A 183 10.88 -31.57 -21.50
CA GLU A 183 11.90 -32.48 -20.96
C GLU A 183 13.22 -32.32 -21.72
N GLY A 184 14.32 -32.17 -20.98
CA GLY A 184 15.64 -31.87 -21.53
C GLY A 184 15.87 -30.40 -21.92
N ALA A 185 14.92 -29.48 -21.64
CA ALA A 185 15.15 -28.06 -21.84
C ALA A 185 16.31 -27.55 -20.97
N VAL A 186 17.26 -26.84 -21.59
CA VAL A 186 18.44 -26.29 -20.93
C VAL A 186 18.37 -24.77 -20.90
N PHE A 187 18.53 -24.17 -19.72
CA PHE A 187 18.43 -22.73 -19.54
C PHE A 187 19.22 -22.23 -18.33
N PRO A 188 19.57 -20.93 -18.30
CA PRO A 188 20.19 -20.32 -17.12
C PRO A 188 19.19 -20.20 -15.98
N CYS A 189 19.62 -20.52 -14.77
CA CYS A 189 18.78 -20.50 -13.58
C CYS A 189 19.58 -20.13 -12.32
N TYR A 190 18.85 -19.82 -11.24
CA TYR A 190 19.40 -19.41 -9.96
C TYR A 190 18.83 -20.31 -8.87
N TYR A 191 19.67 -21.12 -8.24
CA TYR A 191 19.28 -21.98 -7.14
C TYR A 191 19.47 -21.27 -5.78
N SER A 192 18.69 -21.68 -4.78
CA SER A 192 18.83 -21.20 -3.41
C SER A 192 19.97 -21.93 -2.69
N LYS A 193 20.90 -21.18 -2.10
CA LYS A 193 21.99 -21.76 -1.30
C LYS A 193 21.49 -22.33 0.03
N GLN A 194 20.42 -21.74 0.59
CA GLN A 194 19.78 -22.24 1.80
C GLN A 194 18.94 -23.48 1.56
N ASN A 195 18.21 -23.54 0.44
CA ASN A 195 17.34 -24.66 0.11
C ASN A 195 17.52 -25.08 -1.36
N LYS A 196 18.34 -26.11 -1.56
CA LYS A 196 18.66 -26.65 -2.89
C LYS A 196 17.47 -27.27 -3.63
N THR A 197 16.29 -27.36 -3.00
CA THR A 197 15.07 -27.88 -3.65
C THR A 197 14.34 -26.83 -4.49
N VAL A 198 14.75 -25.56 -4.47
CA VAL A 198 14.05 -24.46 -5.17
C VAL A 198 14.98 -23.70 -6.11
N VAL A 199 14.50 -23.49 -7.33
CA VAL A 199 15.22 -22.80 -8.40
C VAL A 199 14.33 -21.75 -9.07
N MET A 200 14.93 -20.63 -9.46
CA MET A 200 14.27 -19.54 -10.17
C MET A 200 14.91 -19.26 -11.53
N THR A 201 14.12 -18.88 -12.54
CA THR A 201 14.62 -18.53 -13.88
C THR A 201 15.28 -17.15 -13.94
N ALA A 202 14.87 -16.24 -13.05
CA ALA A 202 15.40 -14.89 -12.98
C ALA A 202 15.50 -14.45 -11.52
N TYR A 203 16.68 -13.99 -11.13
CA TYR A 203 16.94 -13.42 -9.82
C TYR A 203 17.85 -12.20 -9.98
N ASN A 204 17.47 -11.09 -9.35
CA ASN A 204 18.31 -9.90 -9.23
C ASN A 204 18.13 -9.33 -7.83
N ARG A 205 19.21 -9.35 -7.05
CA ARG A 205 19.21 -8.90 -5.65
C ARG A 205 18.89 -7.42 -5.52
N GLU A 206 19.40 -6.58 -6.43
CA GLU A 206 19.22 -5.14 -6.38
C GLU A 206 17.76 -4.74 -6.63
N ASP A 207 17.08 -5.41 -7.55
CA ASP A 207 15.67 -5.16 -7.84
C ASP A 207 14.77 -5.48 -6.64
N GLN A 208 15.09 -6.55 -5.92
CA GLN A 208 14.35 -6.95 -4.72
C GLN A 208 14.57 -5.95 -3.57
N VAL A 209 15.80 -5.48 -3.37
CA VAL A 209 16.10 -4.42 -2.39
C VAL A 209 15.39 -3.12 -2.76
N ASN A 210 15.43 -2.73 -4.03
CA ASN A 210 14.77 -1.53 -4.53
C ASN A 210 13.25 -1.56 -4.31
N THR A 211 12.64 -2.73 -4.51
CA THR A 211 11.22 -3.01 -4.22
C THR A 211 10.91 -2.78 -2.74
N ILE A 212 11.73 -3.33 -1.83
CA ILE A 212 11.56 -3.15 -0.38
C ILE A 212 11.67 -1.66 -0.01
N ILE A 213 12.65 -0.94 -0.55
CA ILE A 213 12.85 0.48 -0.22
C ILE A 213 11.63 1.31 -0.66
N HIS A 214 11.17 1.15 -1.89
CA HIS A 214 10.09 1.96 -2.45
C HIS A 214 8.72 1.63 -1.86
N PHE A 215 8.41 0.35 -1.61
CA PHE A 215 7.07 -0.06 -1.20
C PHE A 215 6.89 -0.19 0.31
N PHE A 216 7.97 -0.35 1.08
CA PHE A 216 7.92 -0.42 2.54
C PHE A 216 8.55 0.80 3.20
N VAL A 217 9.85 1.04 2.95
CA VAL A 217 10.63 2.03 3.72
C VAL A 217 10.10 3.45 3.48
N VAL A 218 9.86 3.84 2.22
CA VAL A 218 9.37 5.19 1.89
C VAL A 218 7.98 5.48 2.50
N PRO A 219 6.93 4.67 2.26
CA PRO A 219 5.62 4.94 2.85
C PRO A 219 5.63 4.84 4.38
N PHE A 220 6.46 3.97 4.97
CA PHE A 220 6.64 3.89 6.41
C PHE A 220 7.22 5.17 6.99
N ILE A 221 8.33 5.69 6.44
CA ILE A 221 8.94 6.95 6.89
C ILE A 221 7.94 8.11 6.74
N VAL A 222 7.24 8.23 5.61
CA VAL A 222 6.24 9.29 5.39
C VAL A 222 5.13 9.21 6.44
N THR A 223 4.64 8.01 6.76
CA THR A 223 3.61 7.79 7.78
C THR A 223 4.10 8.21 9.16
N VAL A 224 5.30 7.77 9.55
CA VAL A 224 5.90 8.08 10.87
C VAL A 224 6.17 9.58 11.01
N VAL A 225 6.83 10.20 10.04
CA VAL A 225 7.17 11.64 10.07
C VAL A 225 5.90 12.50 10.11
N SER A 226 4.92 12.18 9.28
CA SER A 226 3.64 12.91 9.26
C SER A 226 2.90 12.78 10.60
N SER A 227 2.88 11.58 11.18
CA SER A 227 2.25 11.31 12.49
C SER A 227 2.96 12.06 13.62
N VAL A 228 4.29 12.02 13.67
CA VAL A 228 5.09 12.76 14.67
C VAL A 228 4.85 14.27 14.56
N PHE A 229 4.82 14.81 13.33
CA PHE A 229 4.56 16.24 13.12
C PHE A 229 3.16 16.65 13.58
N LEU A 230 2.13 15.83 13.30
CA LEU A 230 0.78 16.05 13.80
C LEU A 230 0.73 16.01 15.34
N CYS A 231 1.42 15.05 15.95
CA CYS A 231 1.54 14.97 17.41
C CYS A 231 2.14 16.25 17.99
N ILE A 232 3.28 16.74 17.47
CA ILE A 232 3.92 17.97 17.94
C ILE A 232 2.98 19.17 17.79
N MET A 233 2.39 19.35 16.60
CA MET A 233 1.46 20.45 16.34
C MET A 233 0.26 20.45 17.28
N HIS A 234 -0.36 19.29 17.53
CA HIS A 234 -1.53 19.19 18.39
C HIS A 234 -1.19 19.26 19.87
N CYS A 235 -0.06 18.70 20.32
CA CYS A 235 0.44 18.85 21.68
C CYS A 235 0.76 20.32 22.00
N ASP A 236 1.48 21.02 21.12
CA ASP A 236 1.79 22.44 21.29
C ASP A 236 0.54 23.33 21.26
N CYS A 237 -0.43 22.99 20.40
CA CYS A 237 -1.70 23.71 20.34
C CYS A 237 -2.53 23.51 21.62
N ARG A 238 -2.56 22.29 22.18
CA ARG A 238 -3.22 22.00 23.47
C ARG A 238 -2.57 22.81 24.59
N CYS A 239 -1.25 22.81 24.69
CA CYS A 239 -0.53 23.58 25.71
C CYS A 239 -0.74 25.11 25.59
N LYS A 240 -0.80 25.67 24.38
CA LYS A 240 -1.06 27.11 24.16
C LYS A 240 -2.50 27.51 24.50
N LYS A 241 -3.49 26.67 24.17
CA LYS A 241 -4.91 26.93 24.46
C LYS A 241 -5.20 26.89 25.97
N GLU A 242 -4.59 25.94 26.68
CA GLU A 242 -4.64 25.83 28.14
C GLU A 242 -4.10 27.10 28.83
N ARG A 243 -2.89 27.54 28.42
CA ARG A 243 -2.26 28.77 28.96
C ARG A 243 -3.11 30.03 28.72
N ARG A 244 -3.74 30.18 27.54
CA ARG A 244 -4.62 31.32 27.25
C ARG A 244 -5.89 31.31 28.11
N ARG A 245 -6.50 30.14 28.34
CA ARG A 245 -7.66 30.01 29.25
C ARG A 245 -7.28 30.36 30.69
N HIS A 246 -6.13 29.88 31.18
CA HIS A 246 -5.67 30.17 32.54
C HIS A 246 -5.41 31.67 32.74
N ARG A 247 -4.78 32.34 31.76
CA ARG A 247 -4.52 33.78 31.80
C ARG A 247 -5.80 34.62 31.78
N HIS A 248 -6.82 34.21 31.04
CA HIS A 248 -8.13 34.88 31.06
C HIS A 248 -8.88 34.68 32.39
N ARG A 249 -8.73 33.51 33.03
CA ARG A 249 -9.35 33.24 34.33
C ARG A 249 -8.77 34.13 35.44
N HIS A 250 -7.46 34.43 35.39
CA HIS A 250 -6.82 35.38 36.31
C HIS A 250 -7.13 36.86 36.02
N ARG A 251 -7.63 37.19 34.83
CA ARG A 251 -7.91 38.58 34.41
C ARG A 251 -9.38 38.99 34.48
N ARG A 252 -10.30 38.16 34.98
CA ARG A 252 -11.66 38.62 35.29
C ARG A 252 -11.60 39.54 36.51
N PRO A 253 -11.91 40.84 36.40
CA PRO A 253 -12.15 41.65 37.58
C PRO A 253 -13.36 41.06 38.31
N ARG A 254 -13.24 40.90 39.62
CA ARG A 254 -14.37 40.65 40.51
C ARG A 254 -15.27 41.88 40.43
N ILE A 255 -16.30 41.85 39.59
CA ILE A 255 -17.38 42.83 39.69
C ILE A 255 -18.11 42.49 40.99
N GLU A 256 -17.71 43.16 42.08
CA GLU A 256 -18.51 43.23 43.29
C GLU A 256 -19.77 44.02 42.98
N ASN A 257 -20.90 43.32 43.01
CA ASN A 257 -22.21 43.94 43.03
C ASN A 257 -22.35 44.72 44.34
N LEU A 258 -22.26 46.05 44.30
CA LEU A 258 -22.89 46.90 45.31
C LEU A 258 -24.38 47.02 44.95
N ARG A 259 -25.19 46.12 45.52
CA ARG A 259 -26.64 46.24 45.60
C ARG A 259 -27.11 45.75 46.98
N GLY A 260 -26.99 46.62 47.98
CA GLY A 260 -27.89 46.70 49.14
C GLY A 260 -28.41 48.14 49.14
N SER A 261 -29.70 48.45 49.03
CA SER A 261 -30.83 48.08 49.90
C SER A 261 -30.61 48.51 51.35
N GLN A 262 -30.54 49.82 51.58
CA GLN A 262 -31.40 50.59 52.50
C GLN A 262 -31.19 52.08 52.25
#